data_AF-A0A0N4XQ02-F1
#
_entry.id   AF-A0A0N4XQ02-F1
#
_cell.length_a   1.000
_cell.length_b   1.000
_cell.length_c   1.000
_cell.angle_alpha   90.00
_cell.angle_beta   90.00
_cell.angle_gamma   90.00
#
_symmetry.space_group_name_H-M   'P 1'
#
loop_
_entity.id
_entity.type
_entity.pdbx_description
1 polymer ?
#
loop_
_entity_poly.entity_id
_entity_poly.type
_entity_poly.pdbx_seq_one_letter_code
_entity_poly.pdbx_strand_id
1 'polypeptide(L)'
;MSLQLAERGLRLGMVVDLTDTDRYYDKAEIEGMCIQYRKINCPGRGFVDRTECVAEFNKAIQDYIDRSDDEEALIGVHCTNGVNRSGYLICRFLIERLGWSSHEALDAFERARGYPIEKGSYVQALHKAAIESRNRRLVMLYNFLCVNQRYCTLRVSVLLLTLLNVTYSRRAFFTRCYIRR
;
A
#
# COMPACT_ATOMS: atom_id res chain seq x y z
N MET A 1 -15.09 9.49 12.87
CA MET A 1 -14.67 8.66 11.73
C MET A 1 -15.18 7.22 11.85
N SER A 2 -14.97 6.55 12.97
CA SER A 2 -15.44 5.17 13.25
C SER A 2 -16.96 5.01 13.21
N LEU A 3 -17.72 5.89 13.87
CA LEU A 3 -19.20 5.84 13.91
C LEU A 3 -19.84 5.85 12.50
N GLN A 4 -19.36 6.71 11.60
CA GLN A 4 -19.86 6.81 10.23
C GLN A 4 -19.47 5.63 9.34
N LEU A 5 -18.42 4.90 9.69
CA LEU A 5 -18.04 3.66 9.02
C LEU A 5 -18.94 2.51 9.49
N ALA A 6 -19.20 2.43 10.80
CA ALA A 6 -20.09 1.44 11.38
C ALA A 6 -21.52 1.54 10.82
N GLU A 7 -22.05 2.75 10.63
CA GLU A 7 -23.35 3.00 9.98
C GLU A 7 -23.43 2.44 8.55
N ARG A 8 -22.28 2.28 7.87
CA ARG A 8 -22.18 1.72 6.52
C ARG A 8 -21.83 0.23 6.52
N GLY A 9 -21.81 -0.41 7.69
CA GLY A 9 -21.36 -1.80 7.85
C GLY A 9 -19.85 -1.98 7.64
N LEU A 10 -19.07 -0.90 7.65
CA LEU A 10 -17.63 -0.92 7.44
C LEU A 10 -16.90 -0.90 8.79
N ARG A 11 -15.90 -1.77 8.95
CA ARG A 11 -15.05 -1.81 10.14
C ARG A 11 -13.69 -1.20 9.85
N LEU A 12 -13.19 -0.36 10.73
CA LEU A 12 -11.84 0.20 10.65
C LEU A 12 -10.95 -0.57 11.62
N GLY A 13 -9.93 -1.26 11.11
CA GLY A 13 -9.06 -2.08 11.96
C GLY A 13 -7.69 -1.47 12.22
N MET A 14 -7.18 -0.62 11.32
CA MET A 14 -5.96 0.15 11.56
C MET A 14 -6.05 1.58 11.03
N VAL A 15 -5.39 2.51 11.71
CA VAL A 15 -5.11 3.87 11.25
C VAL A 15 -3.60 4.07 11.12
N VAL A 16 -3.16 4.54 9.96
CA VAL A 16 -1.80 5.00 9.71
C VAL A 16 -1.79 6.52 9.59
N ASP A 17 -1.22 7.18 10.59
CA ASP A 17 -1.05 8.63 10.65
C ASP A 17 0.31 9.04 10.08
N LEU A 18 0.26 9.82 9.00
CA LEU A 18 1.42 10.35 8.28
C LEU A 18 1.75 11.81 8.62
N THR A 19 1.06 12.40 9.60
CA THR A 19 1.32 13.78 10.01
C THR A 19 2.61 13.87 10.83
N ASP A 20 3.30 14.99 10.71
CA ASP A 20 4.54 15.28 11.44
C ASP A 20 4.25 16.06 12.73
N THR A 21 3.17 15.68 13.42
CA THR A 21 2.68 16.33 14.65
C THR A 21 1.65 15.45 15.36
N ASP A 22 1.56 15.53 16.69
CA ASP A 22 0.58 14.78 17.49
C ASP A 22 -0.59 15.67 17.97
N ARG A 23 -0.79 16.83 17.33
CA ARG A 23 -1.71 17.87 17.82
C ARG A 23 -3.16 17.71 17.37
N TYR A 24 -3.47 16.79 16.45
CA TYR A 24 -4.79 16.73 15.83
C TYR A 24 -5.81 15.91 16.63
N TYR A 25 -5.38 14.84 17.29
CA TYR A 25 -6.22 14.00 18.13
C TYR A 25 -5.34 13.14 19.06
N ASP A 26 -5.92 12.66 20.16
CA ASP A 26 -5.23 11.72 21.05
C ASP A 26 -5.30 10.31 20.45
N LYS A 27 -4.13 9.68 20.27
CA LYS A 27 -4.05 8.29 19.81
C LYS A 27 -4.76 7.31 20.75
N ALA A 28 -4.84 7.63 22.05
CA ALA A 28 -5.51 6.78 23.03
C ALA A 28 -7.02 6.65 22.74
N GLU A 29 -7.64 7.66 22.13
CA GLU A 29 -9.04 7.59 21.69
C GLU A 29 -9.22 6.56 20.57
N ILE A 30 -8.25 6.49 19.64
CA ILE A 30 -8.27 5.51 18.54
C ILE A 30 -8.05 4.10 19.07
N GLU A 31 -7.03 3.92 19.93
CA GLU A 31 -6.70 2.63 20.53
C GLU A 31 -7.83 2.13 21.44
N GLY A 32 -8.53 3.02 22.15
CA GLY A 32 -9.70 2.71 22.97
C GLY A 32 -10.90 2.18 22.18
N MET A 33 -10.94 2.39 20.87
CA MET A 33 -11.94 1.79 19.96
C MET A 33 -11.51 0.42 19.40
N CYS A 34 -10.46 -0.19 19.95
CA CYS A 34 -9.84 -1.42 19.45
C CYS A 34 -9.32 -1.30 18.01
N ILE A 35 -8.91 -0.09 17.61
CA ILE A 35 -8.34 0.19 16.29
C ILE A 35 -6.83 0.31 16.45
N GLN A 36 -6.06 -0.46 15.69
CA GLN A 36 -4.61 -0.37 15.74
C GLN A 36 -4.15 1.00 15.23
N TYR A 37 -3.25 1.65 15.95
CA TYR A 37 -2.72 2.95 15.56
C TYR A 37 -1.23 2.85 15.18
N ARG A 38 -0.86 3.45 14.04
CA ARG A 38 0.53 3.53 13.59
C ARG A 38 0.89 4.93 13.13
N LYS A 39 1.84 5.56 13.83
CA LYS A 39 2.45 6.83 13.44
C LYS A 39 3.67 6.60 12.54
N ILE A 40 3.74 7.33 11.42
CA ILE A 40 4.91 7.42 10.55
C ILE A 40 5.14 8.91 10.25
N ASN A 41 6.14 9.50 10.90
CA ASN A 41 6.42 10.94 10.75
C ASN A 41 6.94 11.23 9.34
N CYS A 42 6.08 11.81 8.51
CA CYS A 42 6.39 12.14 7.11
C CYS A 42 6.63 13.65 6.99
N PRO A 43 7.89 14.12 7.00
CA PRO A 43 8.20 15.55 6.98
C PRO A 43 7.72 16.20 5.68
N GLY A 44 7.51 17.52 5.69
CA GLY A 44 7.02 18.24 4.50
C GLY A 44 8.04 18.32 3.37
N ARG A 45 9.30 18.67 3.69
CA ARG A 45 10.38 18.85 2.70
C ARG A 45 11.13 17.53 2.47
N GLY A 46 11.43 17.22 1.20
CA GLY A 46 12.24 16.06 0.81
C GLY A 46 11.59 14.70 1.05
N PHE A 47 10.29 14.64 1.36
CA PHE A 47 9.60 13.39 1.70
C PHE A 47 9.72 12.30 0.64
N VAL A 48 9.67 12.67 -0.64
CA VAL A 48 9.68 11.71 -1.76
C VAL A 48 10.97 10.89 -1.79
N ASP A 49 12.07 11.45 -1.29
CA ASP A 49 13.39 10.81 -1.24
C ASP A 49 13.57 9.90 0.00
N ARG A 50 12.59 9.89 0.92
CA ARG A 50 12.65 9.13 2.18
C ARG A 50 12.13 7.72 2.00
N THR A 51 13.02 6.83 1.59
CA THR A 51 12.73 5.41 1.41
C THR A 51 12.40 4.70 2.72
N GLU A 52 12.86 5.23 3.86
CA GLU A 52 12.54 4.73 5.19
C GLU A 52 11.03 4.82 5.49
N CYS A 53 10.38 5.93 5.14
CA CYS A 53 8.93 6.10 5.34
C CYS A 53 8.15 5.08 4.49
N VAL A 54 8.63 4.79 3.27
CA VAL A 54 8.02 3.77 2.39
C VAL A 54 8.19 2.38 3.00
N ALA A 55 9.39 2.05 3.49
CA ALA A 55 9.66 0.76 4.10
C ALA A 55 8.82 0.54 5.38
N GLU A 56 8.73 1.55 6.24
CA GLU A 56 7.90 1.52 7.45
C GLU A 56 6.42 1.39 7.13
N PHE A 57 5.92 2.14 6.15
CA PHE A 57 4.54 2.04 5.71
C PHE A 57 4.24 0.64 5.19
N ASN A 58 5.06 0.15 4.25
CA ASN A 58 4.89 -1.18 3.69
C ASN A 58 4.92 -2.27 4.76
N LYS A 59 5.82 -2.15 5.74
CA LYS A 59 5.92 -3.10 6.86
C LYS A 59 4.68 -3.04 7.74
N ALA A 60 4.20 -1.84 8.10
CA ALA A 60 3.02 -1.69 8.94
C ALA A 60 1.77 -2.29 8.30
N ILE A 61 1.55 -2.04 7.00
CA ILE A 61 0.43 -2.63 6.26
C ILE A 61 0.57 -4.16 6.19
N GLN A 62 1.75 -4.68 5.87
CA GLN A 62 1.98 -6.12 5.77
C GLN A 62 1.81 -6.82 7.12
N ASP A 63 2.41 -6.29 8.18
CA ASP A 63 2.29 -6.84 9.55
C ASP A 63 0.83 -6.87 10.01
N TYR A 64 0.02 -5.87 9.64
CA TYR A 64 -1.40 -5.85 9.95
C TYR A 64 -2.17 -6.93 9.17
N ILE A 65 -1.94 -7.04 7.86
CA ILE A 65 -2.57 -8.06 7.02
C ILE A 65 -2.22 -9.47 7.50
N ASP A 66 -0.95 -9.71 7.86
CA ASP A 66 -0.46 -11.03 8.26
C ASP A 66 -0.99 -11.47 9.64
N ARG A 67 -1.47 -10.54 10.47
CA ARG A 67 -1.95 -10.81 11.84
C ARG A 67 -3.46 -10.68 12.00
N SER A 68 -4.13 -10.00 11.08
CA SER A 68 -5.57 -9.74 11.17
C SER A 68 -6.34 -10.92 10.62
N ASP A 69 -7.19 -11.53 11.45
CA ASP A 69 -8.17 -12.52 11.00
C ASP A 69 -9.41 -11.87 10.33
N ASP A 70 -9.56 -10.56 10.47
CA ASP A 70 -10.63 -9.79 9.83
C ASP A 70 -10.19 -9.33 8.44
N GLU A 71 -10.53 -10.13 7.43
CA GLU A 71 -10.22 -9.80 6.03
C GLU A 71 -10.95 -8.54 5.56
N GLU A 72 -12.10 -8.20 6.12
CA GLU A 72 -12.95 -7.08 5.68
C GLU A 72 -12.66 -5.76 6.42
N ALA A 73 -11.75 -5.79 7.40
CA ALA A 73 -11.32 -4.59 8.08
C ALA A 73 -10.59 -3.62 7.15
N LEU A 74 -10.96 -2.35 7.25
CA LEU A 74 -10.35 -1.25 6.51
C LEU A 74 -9.08 -0.77 7.20
N ILE A 75 -8.15 -0.27 6.38
CA ILE A 75 -6.99 0.49 6.85
C ILE A 75 -7.19 1.95 6.46
N GLY A 76 -7.32 2.81 7.45
CA GLY A 76 -7.38 4.26 7.27
C GLY A 76 -5.97 4.82 7.15
N VAL A 77 -5.70 5.60 6.10
CA VAL A 77 -4.40 6.27 5.92
C VAL A 77 -4.67 7.76 5.75
N HIS A 78 -4.06 8.58 6.59
CA HIS A 78 -4.22 10.03 6.47
C HIS A 78 -2.90 10.78 6.63
N CYS A 79 -2.85 11.94 6.02
CA CYS A 79 -1.88 12.99 6.32
C CYS A 79 -2.69 14.22 6.73
N THR A 80 -2.16 15.44 6.57
CA THR A 80 -2.95 16.66 6.85
C THR A 80 -4.16 16.80 5.92
N ASN A 81 -3.99 16.57 4.62
CA ASN A 81 -5.08 16.76 3.63
C ASN A 81 -5.59 15.42 3.04
N GLY A 82 -4.93 14.31 3.36
CA GLY A 82 -5.24 12.99 2.82
C GLY A 82 -5.10 12.86 1.29
N VAL A 83 -4.22 13.65 0.65
CA VAL A 83 -4.02 13.59 -0.81
C VAL A 83 -2.59 13.18 -1.15
N ASN A 84 -1.63 14.11 -1.12
CA ASN A 84 -0.28 13.87 -1.67
C ASN A 84 0.51 12.75 -0.94
N ARG A 85 0.77 12.88 0.38
CA ARG A 85 1.56 11.87 1.14
C ARG A 85 0.83 10.53 1.27
N SER A 86 -0.47 10.57 1.56
CA SER A 86 -1.31 9.37 1.64
C SER A 86 -1.34 8.62 0.32
N GLY A 87 -1.66 9.32 -0.79
CA GLY A 87 -1.72 8.71 -2.11
C GLY A 87 -0.38 8.14 -2.54
N TYR A 88 0.70 8.85 -2.29
CA TYR A 88 2.02 8.34 -2.60
C TYR A 88 2.35 7.03 -1.89
N LEU A 89 2.18 6.94 -0.57
CA LEU A 89 2.51 5.72 0.16
C LEU A 89 1.57 4.57 -0.19
N ILE A 90 0.29 4.84 -0.40
CA ILE A 90 -0.68 3.84 -0.89
C ILE A 90 -0.25 3.33 -2.27
N CYS A 91 0.02 4.21 -3.23
CA CYS A 91 0.45 3.80 -4.56
C CYS A 91 1.80 3.06 -4.54
N ARG A 92 2.75 3.48 -3.69
CA ARG A 92 4.03 2.75 -3.49
C ARG A 92 3.79 1.33 -3.01
N PHE A 93 2.89 1.12 -2.04
CA PHE A 93 2.54 -0.22 -1.56
C PHE A 93 1.94 -1.08 -2.69
N LEU A 94 0.97 -0.55 -3.43
CA LEU A 94 0.33 -1.25 -4.55
C LEU A 94 1.33 -1.68 -5.63
N ILE A 95 2.28 -0.80 -5.95
CA ILE A 95 3.32 -1.07 -6.96
C ILE A 95 4.31 -2.12 -6.44
N GLU A 96 4.85 -1.91 -5.24
CA GLU A 96 5.97 -2.70 -4.71
C GLU A 96 5.51 -4.07 -4.21
N ARG A 97 4.40 -4.13 -3.46
CA ARG A 97 3.88 -5.34 -2.83
C ARG A 97 2.88 -6.09 -3.70
N LEU A 98 1.94 -5.37 -4.33
CA LEU A 98 0.87 -6.01 -5.12
C LEU A 98 1.15 -6.09 -6.62
N GLY A 99 2.20 -5.39 -7.08
CA GLY A 99 2.66 -5.46 -8.45
C GLY A 99 1.84 -4.72 -9.49
N TRP A 100 1.10 -3.72 -9.05
CA TRP A 100 0.39 -2.81 -9.93
C TRP A 100 1.36 -1.96 -10.74
N SER A 101 0.93 -1.54 -11.93
CA SER A 101 1.61 -0.46 -12.64
C SER A 101 1.38 0.88 -11.92
N SER A 102 2.25 1.86 -12.18
CA SER A 102 2.08 3.21 -11.64
C SER A 102 0.77 3.87 -12.09
N HIS A 103 0.36 3.66 -13.34
CA HIS A 103 -0.90 4.19 -13.86
C HIS A 103 -2.10 3.58 -13.15
N GLU A 104 -2.17 2.26 -13.01
CA GLU A 104 -3.28 1.60 -12.30
C GLU A 104 -3.38 2.05 -10.83
N ALA A 105 -2.24 2.20 -10.17
CA ALA A 105 -2.20 2.61 -8.76
C ALA A 105 -2.64 4.07 -8.58
N LEU A 106 -2.21 4.98 -9.46
CA LEU A 106 -2.63 6.37 -9.48
C LEU A 106 -4.13 6.45 -9.76
N ASP A 107 -4.57 5.94 -10.90
CA ASP A 107 -5.96 5.94 -11.34
C ASP A 107 -6.94 5.44 -10.27
N ALA A 108 -6.59 4.34 -9.60
CA ALA A 108 -7.43 3.80 -8.54
C ALA A 108 -7.50 4.74 -7.33
N PHE A 109 -6.37 5.36 -6.94
CA PHE A 109 -6.34 6.35 -5.87
C PHE A 109 -7.17 7.58 -6.20
N GLU A 110 -7.01 8.14 -7.39
CA GLU A 110 -7.73 9.33 -7.81
C GLU A 110 -9.24 9.08 -7.86
N ARG A 111 -9.66 7.92 -8.39
CA ARG A 111 -11.08 7.53 -8.41
C ARG A 111 -11.66 7.37 -7.01
N ALA A 112 -10.94 6.70 -6.09
CA ALA A 112 -11.45 6.48 -4.74
C ALA A 112 -11.44 7.75 -3.89
N ARG A 113 -10.42 8.59 -4.05
CA ARG A 113 -10.25 9.82 -3.28
C ARG A 113 -11.08 10.97 -3.86
N GLY A 114 -11.31 10.98 -5.16
CA GLY A 114 -11.92 12.08 -5.91
C GLY A 114 -10.98 13.25 -6.19
N TYR A 115 -9.68 13.10 -5.91
CA TYR A 115 -8.65 14.12 -6.14
C TYR A 115 -7.36 13.48 -6.65
N PRO A 116 -6.70 14.07 -7.66
CA PRO A 116 -5.41 13.61 -8.13
C PRO A 116 -4.28 13.91 -7.13
N ILE A 117 -3.16 13.20 -7.26
CA ILE A 117 -1.93 13.62 -6.58
C ILE A 117 -1.39 14.87 -7.29
N GLU A 118 -1.49 16.01 -6.62
CA GLU A 118 -1.24 17.33 -7.21
C GLU A 118 0.25 17.57 -7.54
N LYS A 119 1.16 17.02 -6.71
CA LYS A 119 2.59 17.30 -6.84
C LYS A 119 3.24 16.36 -7.86
N GLY A 120 3.66 16.91 -9.00
CA GLY A 120 4.33 16.15 -10.06
C GLY A 120 5.56 15.36 -9.63
N SER A 121 6.32 15.82 -8.62
CA SER A 121 7.46 15.07 -8.08
C SER A 121 7.08 13.72 -7.47
N TYR A 122 5.89 13.63 -6.87
CA TYR A 122 5.37 12.37 -6.31
C TYR A 122 4.98 11.41 -7.44
N VAL A 123 4.30 11.90 -8.46
CA VAL A 123 3.90 11.13 -9.65
C VAL A 123 5.13 10.57 -10.38
N GLN A 124 6.15 11.40 -10.61
CA GLN A 124 7.41 10.98 -11.22
C GLN A 124 8.11 9.89 -10.39
N ALA A 125 8.14 10.04 -9.07
CA ALA A 125 8.73 9.03 -8.19
C ALA A 125 7.95 7.70 -8.20
N LEU A 126 6.62 7.73 -8.35
CA LEU A 126 5.81 6.52 -8.52
C LEU A 126 6.12 5.79 -9.84
N HIS A 127 6.27 6.52 -10.94
CA HIS A 127 6.69 5.92 -12.21
C HIS A 127 8.09 5.29 -12.10
N LYS A 128 9.04 5.97 -11.46
CA LYS A 128 10.38 5.43 -11.20
C LYS A 128 10.32 4.16 -10.35
N ALA A 129 9.57 4.17 -9.26
CA ALA A 129 9.40 3.02 -8.37
C ALA A 129 8.76 1.81 -9.09
N ALA A 130 7.85 2.04 -10.04
CA ALA A 130 7.26 0.97 -10.85
C ALA A 130 8.30 0.31 -11.77
N ILE A 131 9.16 1.09 -12.41
CA ILE A 131 10.26 0.57 -13.24
C ILE A 131 11.23 -0.26 -12.38
N GLU A 132 11.65 0.30 -11.25
CA GLU A 132 12.54 -0.40 -10.31
C GLU A 132 11.94 -1.70 -9.78
N SER A 133 10.65 -1.70 -9.42
CA SER A 133 9.95 -2.88 -8.93
C SER A 133 9.83 -3.97 -9.98
N ARG A 134 9.56 -3.59 -11.24
CA ARG A 134 9.57 -4.52 -12.37
C ARG A 134 10.95 -5.14 -12.56
N ASN A 135 12.01 -4.33 -12.54
CA ASN A 135 13.38 -4.81 -12.69
C ASN A 135 13.77 -5.78 -11.56
N ARG A 136 13.43 -5.45 -10.30
CA ARG A 136 13.65 -6.36 -9.16
C ARG A 136 12.95 -7.71 -9.34
N ARG A 137 11.71 -7.72 -9.84
CA ARG A 137 10.98 -8.97 -10.12
C ARG A 137 11.61 -9.77 -11.26
N LEU A 138 12.05 -9.12 -12.33
CA LEU A 138 12.74 -9.79 -13.43
C LEU A 138 14.04 -10.44 -12.96
N VAL A 139 14.82 -9.76 -12.12
CA VAL A 139 16.04 -10.33 -11.51
C VAL A 139 15.71 -11.50 -10.60
N MET A 140 14.66 -11.40 -9.77
CA MET A 140 14.19 -12.52 -8.94
C MET A 140 13.79 -13.75 -9.78
N LEU A 141 13.02 -13.53 -10.85
CA LEU A 141 12.61 -14.60 -11.77
C LEU A 141 13.81 -15.21 -12.48
N TYR A 142 14.74 -14.39 -12.97
CA TYR A 142 15.97 -14.86 -13.60
C TYR A 142 16.81 -15.69 -12.62
N ASN A 143 17.03 -15.21 -11.39
CA ASN A 143 17.75 -15.94 -10.37
C ASN A 143 17.06 -17.26 -10.00
N PHE A 144 15.74 -17.26 -9.85
CA PHE A 144 14.97 -18.48 -9.60
C PHE A 144 15.13 -19.49 -10.75
N LEU A 145 15.06 -19.04 -12.00
CA LEU A 145 15.29 -19.88 -13.18
C LEU A 145 16.73 -20.43 -13.20
N CYS A 146 17.74 -19.60 -12.92
CA CYS A 146 19.15 -20.03 -12.87
C CYS A 146 19.46 -20.99 -11.72
N VAL A 147 18.90 -20.78 -10.52
CA VAL A 147 19.08 -21.70 -9.37
C VAL A 147 18.46 -23.07 -9.66
N ASN A 148 17.34 -23.10 -10.38
CA ASN A 148 16.67 -24.35 -10.76
C ASN A 148 17.21 -25.00 -12.05
N GLN A 149 18.23 -24.42 -12.71
CA GLN A 149 18.87 -25.02 -13.91
C GLN A 149 19.66 -26.32 -13.65
N ARG A 150 19.61 -26.91 -12.45
CA ARG A 150 20.03 -28.32 -12.23
C ARG A 150 19.01 -29.35 -12.74
N TYR A 151 17.83 -28.94 -13.20
CA TYR A 151 16.86 -29.82 -13.89
C TYR A 151 16.74 -29.43 -15.37
N CYS A 152 17.89 -29.36 -16.04
CA CYS A 152 17.96 -29.20 -17.48
C CYS A 152 17.61 -30.53 -18.16
N THR A 153 16.31 -30.77 -18.39
CA THR A 153 15.69 -31.58 -19.46
C THR A 153 14.29 -32.00 -19.04
N LEU A 154 13.28 -31.18 -19.33
CA LEU A 154 12.00 -31.64 -19.90
C LEU A 154 11.09 -30.43 -20.16
N ARG A 155 10.77 -30.25 -21.45
CA ARG A 155 9.58 -29.62 -22.03
C ARG A 155 8.88 -28.48 -21.28
N VAL A 156 8.81 -27.36 -21.98
CA VAL A 156 7.93 -26.20 -21.83
C VAL A 156 6.49 -26.60 -21.46
N SER A 157 6.22 -26.79 -20.17
CA SER A 157 4.85 -27.01 -19.65
C SER A 157 4.61 -26.45 -18.24
N VAL A 158 5.61 -25.85 -17.58
CA VAL A 158 5.49 -25.40 -16.16
C VAL A 158 5.64 -23.87 -16.02
N LEU A 159 5.31 -23.11 -17.07
CA LEU A 159 5.26 -21.64 -16.99
C LEU A 159 3.84 -21.10 -16.79
N LEU A 160 2.80 -21.95 -16.81
CA LEU A 160 1.40 -21.51 -16.76
C LEU A 160 0.74 -21.63 -15.38
N LEU A 161 1.38 -22.26 -14.38
CA LEU A 161 0.73 -22.58 -13.10
C LEU A 161 1.16 -21.73 -11.89
N THR A 162 2.19 -20.89 -12.00
CA THR A 162 2.53 -19.89 -10.94
C THR A 162 1.84 -18.53 -11.12
N LEU A 163 0.96 -18.39 -12.12
CA LEU A 163 0.12 -17.20 -12.31
C LEU A 163 -1.27 -17.32 -11.67
N LEU A 164 -1.62 -18.47 -11.07
CA LEU A 164 -2.99 -18.73 -10.60
C LEU A 164 -3.18 -18.76 -9.07
N ASN A 165 -2.13 -18.55 -8.25
CA ASN A 165 -2.26 -18.58 -6.77
C ASN A 165 -1.86 -17.29 -6.04
N VAL A 166 -1.85 -16.14 -6.73
CA VAL A 166 -1.98 -14.83 -6.06
C VAL A 166 -3.20 -14.11 -6.60
N THR A 167 -4.33 -14.81 -6.55
CA THR A 167 -5.69 -14.26 -6.65
C THR A 167 -6.22 -13.91 -5.28
N TYR A 168 -5.36 -13.53 -4.32
CA TYR A 168 -5.79 -12.73 -3.17
C TYR A 168 -5.96 -11.27 -3.64
N SER A 169 -7.03 -11.12 -4.39
CA SER A 169 -7.79 -9.92 -4.70
C SER A 169 -7.02 -8.63 -5.05
N ARG A 170 -6.67 -8.52 -6.34
CA ARG A 170 -6.42 -7.23 -7.01
C ARG A 170 -7.61 -6.25 -6.92
N ARG A 171 -8.77 -6.67 -6.40
CA ARG A 171 -9.93 -5.80 -6.15
C ARG A 171 -10.10 -5.38 -4.69
N ALA A 172 -9.70 -6.22 -3.72
CA ALA A 172 -10.08 -6.02 -2.32
C ALA A 172 -9.30 -4.89 -1.63
N PHE A 173 -8.03 -4.68 -1.94
CA PHE A 173 -7.23 -3.67 -1.23
C PHE A 173 -7.73 -2.24 -1.46
N PHE A 174 -8.23 -1.92 -2.66
CA PHE A 174 -8.68 -0.56 -2.98
C PHE A 174 -10.06 -0.23 -2.40
N THR A 175 -10.95 -1.22 -2.29
CA THR A 175 -12.17 -1.09 -1.48
C THR A 175 -11.88 -1.00 0.02
N ARG A 176 -10.66 -1.34 0.45
CA ARG A 176 -10.26 -1.41 1.87
C ARG A 176 -9.56 -0.15 2.43
N CYS A 177 -9.22 0.83 1.59
CA CYS A 177 -8.66 2.12 2.03
C CYS A 177 -9.75 3.20 2.06
N TYR A 178 -10.21 3.57 3.26
CA TYR A 178 -11.13 4.71 3.42
C TYR A 178 -10.34 6.00 3.57
N ILE A 179 -10.49 6.92 2.62
CA ILE A 179 -9.83 8.23 2.65
C ILE A 179 -10.88 9.32 2.73
N ARG A 180 -11.26 9.73 3.95
CA ARG A 180 -12.13 10.89 4.18
C ARG A 180 -11.30 12.16 4.41
N ARG A 181 -11.88 13.31 4.04
CA ARG A 181 -11.37 14.65 4.38
C ARG A 181 -11.38 14.85 5.89
#